data_AF-A0AA35RSG1-F1
#
_entry.id   AF-A0AA35RSG1-F1
#
_cell.length_a   1.000
_cell.length_b   1.000
_cell.length_c   1.000
_cell.angle_alpha   90.00
_cell.angle_beta   90.00
_cell.angle_gamma   90.00
#
_symmetry.space_group_name_H-M   'P 1'
#
loop_
_entity.id
_entity.type
_entity.pdbx_description
1 polymer ?
#
loop_
_entity_poly.entity_id
_entity_poly.type
_entity_poly.pdbx_seq_one_letter_code
_entity_poly.pdbx_strand_id
1 'polypeptide(L)'
;MKWSITAEPGLGTPHGCSDFVTPESLRFSLSFLYCGGSPRLRTDRSVLSTIERRYRLTSTQTGALASMTDIAVVTSVIFISYFGGRGHKPRWLGVALIVEAIGAFVFSLPQFLFCQYAAYFFFMMGNILIGVGAAPAFSQSGPSYIDEIVHPNGEVRELREREMALRGRTVVRRRRAEDRWNVVREFPRELKRIAMNPSWLFVTLGLGLASVTISGFASFGVKYVENQFGLTTSEASIITGARNKQSSEGAIPTAGAGVITSGLLIYFFKIRGRKLPLMGLVTCSLAVLTVFGFLIHCPTPELAGVIVPYPDGSDGASDTTSLAASCTASCNCTSLVFDPVCGADNIVYFTPSEAALHDLTSPPPLLITNSSTSEGLCNEDCTWQLQLYLVISAFTLFFVFMLQIPNITITIRCVAEDQRTLALGLQSSIIRLIGFVPGPILFGVVFDSACLFWQRDCGRRGNCWVYDNATLSVRAVVLAILAMMCYIVFIILCWLFYPKSQPSSLTTTNEGARGTRERMGEFIATRCIASVRILWRKD
;
A
#
# COMPACT_ATOMS: atom_id res chain seq x y z
N MET A 1 -39.29 35.31 39.90
CA MET A 1 -40.25 34.27 39.49
C MET A 1 -40.24 34.21 37.98
N LYS A 2 -39.49 33.28 37.39
CA LYS A 2 -39.31 33.15 35.95
C LYS A 2 -39.70 31.73 35.57
N TRP A 3 -40.64 31.63 34.65
CA TRP A 3 -41.41 30.45 34.33
C TRP A 3 -40.57 29.32 33.71
N SER A 4 -40.85 28.12 34.19
CA SER A 4 -40.42 26.81 33.67
C SER A 4 -41.24 26.46 32.43
N ILE A 5 -40.61 25.86 31.42
CA ILE A 5 -41.29 25.14 30.34
C ILE A 5 -40.82 23.69 30.41
N THR A 6 -41.69 22.85 30.92
CA THR A 6 -41.70 21.39 30.78
C THR A 6 -41.97 21.00 29.32
N ALA A 7 -41.23 20.03 28.78
CA ALA A 7 -41.50 19.43 27.48
C ALA A 7 -41.27 17.91 27.53
N GLU A 8 -42.38 17.16 27.50
CA GLU A 8 -42.55 15.80 26.98
C GLU A 8 -43.91 15.80 26.22
N PRO A 9 -44.26 14.79 25.40
CA PRO A 9 -43.54 14.23 24.26
C PRO A 9 -44.43 14.22 22.99
N GLY A 10 -43.83 14.35 21.79
CA GLY A 10 -44.49 14.03 20.51
C GLY A 10 -45.06 15.20 19.70
N LEU A 11 -44.28 15.71 18.74
CA LEU A 11 -44.66 15.91 17.33
C LEU A 11 -43.51 16.59 16.56
N GLY A 12 -42.91 15.84 15.62
CA GLY A 12 -42.38 16.34 14.35
C GLY A 12 -41.37 17.49 14.35
N THR A 13 -40.14 17.27 14.84
CA THR A 13 -38.96 17.90 14.24
C THR A 13 -38.60 17.15 12.95
N PRO A 14 -37.89 17.74 11.96
CA PRO A 14 -37.61 17.05 10.70
C PRO A 14 -36.62 15.89 10.92
N HIS A 15 -37.20 14.73 11.21
CA HIS A 15 -36.56 13.41 11.39
C HIS A 15 -36.13 12.81 10.05
N GLY A 16 -35.21 13.48 9.36
CA GLY A 16 -34.59 12.93 8.14
C GLY A 16 -33.12 12.58 8.33
N CYS A 17 -32.43 13.24 9.27
CA CYS A 17 -30.96 13.24 9.29
C CYS A 17 -30.32 12.87 10.64
N SER A 18 -31.07 12.83 11.75
CA SER A 18 -30.51 12.37 13.05
C SER A 18 -30.54 10.86 13.21
N ASP A 19 -31.51 10.18 12.58
CA ASP A 19 -31.75 8.75 12.81
C ASP A 19 -30.80 7.86 11.99
N PHE A 20 -30.06 8.45 11.04
CA PHE A 20 -29.08 7.76 10.21
C PHE A 20 -27.66 7.73 10.79
N VAL A 21 -27.40 8.46 11.88
CA VAL A 21 -26.08 8.49 12.54
C VAL A 21 -26.16 7.74 13.87
N THR A 22 -26.49 6.45 13.82
CA THR A 22 -26.25 5.57 14.96
C THR A 22 -24.74 5.30 15.07
N PRO A 23 -24.18 5.09 16.27
CA PRO A 23 -22.77 4.71 16.42
C PRO A 23 -22.44 3.42 15.64
N GLU A 24 -23.43 2.56 15.38
CA GLU A 24 -23.28 1.38 14.53
C GLU A 24 -23.23 1.70 13.04
N SER A 25 -24.09 2.60 12.53
CA SER A 25 -24.00 3.05 11.13
C SER A 25 -22.69 3.81 10.87
N LEU A 26 -22.23 4.60 11.84
CA LEU A 26 -20.95 5.30 11.75
C LEU A 26 -19.76 4.33 11.77
N ARG A 27 -19.78 3.31 12.64
CA ARG A 27 -18.78 2.23 12.65
C ARG A 27 -18.79 1.44 11.35
N PHE A 28 -19.95 1.14 10.81
CA PHE A 28 -20.09 0.48 9.51
C PHE A 28 -19.52 1.36 8.40
N SER A 29 -19.90 2.63 8.31
CA SER A 29 -19.37 3.58 7.32
C SER A 29 -17.88 3.85 7.46
N LEU A 30 -17.33 3.91 8.67
CA LEU A 30 -15.88 4.04 8.91
C LEU A 30 -15.12 2.75 8.61
N SER A 31 -15.72 1.59 8.89
CA SER A 31 -15.16 0.31 8.46
C SER A 31 -15.20 0.20 6.94
N PHE A 32 -16.24 0.71 6.29
CA PHE A 32 -16.35 0.84 4.83
C PHE A 32 -15.40 1.90 4.27
N LEU A 33 -15.04 2.95 5.03
CA LEU A 33 -14.01 3.92 4.65
C LEU A 33 -12.61 3.29 4.72
N TYR A 34 -12.32 2.56 5.81
CA TYR A 34 -11.07 1.84 6.00
C TYR A 34 -10.92 0.69 4.98
N CYS A 35 -11.99 -0.08 4.76
CA CYS A 35 -12.08 -1.13 3.76
C CYS A 35 -12.41 -0.63 2.34
N GLY A 36 -12.71 0.65 2.13
CA GLY A 36 -13.13 1.22 0.83
C GLY A 36 -12.10 2.17 0.22
N GLY A 37 -11.30 2.85 1.04
CA GLY A 37 -10.08 3.52 0.60
C GLY A 37 -8.98 2.51 0.22
N SER A 38 -8.92 1.36 0.90
CA SER A 38 -7.92 0.30 0.63
C SER A 38 -8.08 -0.40 -0.74
N PRO A 39 -9.29 -0.67 -1.27
CA PRO A 39 -9.50 -1.19 -2.61
C PRO A 39 -9.27 -0.16 -3.72
N ARG A 40 -9.59 1.13 -3.51
CA ARG A 40 -9.41 2.18 -4.54
C ARG A 40 -7.94 2.48 -4.81
N LEU A 41 -7.13 2.57 -3.76
CA LEU A 41 -5.65 2.62 -3.78
C LEU A 41 -4.98 1.34 -4.30
N ARG A 42 -5.77 0.30 -4.58
CA ARG A 42 -5.32 -0.98 -5.13
C ARG A 42 -5.74 -1.13 -6.59
N THR A 43 -6.89 -0.56 -6.98
CA THR A 43 -7.39 -0.59 -8.36
C THR A 43 -6.53 0.24 -9.31
N ASP A 44 -6.03 1.41 -8.89
CA ASP A 44 -5.07 2.23 -9.63
C ASP A 44 -3.74 1.49 -9.87
N ARG A 45 -3.25 0.77 -8.85
CA ARG A 45 -2.02 -0.04 -8.92
C ARG A 45 -2.18 -1.27 -9.82
N SER A 46 -3.36 -1.88 -9.87
CA SER A 46 -3.64 -3.01 -10.79
C SER A 46 -3.76 -2.61 -12.26
N VAL A 47 -4.14 -1.37 -12.56
CA VAL A 47 -4.25 -0.87 -13.95
C VAL A 47 -3.03 -0.03 -14.36
N LEU A 48 -1.97 -0.01 -13.55
CA LEU A 48 -0.79 0.83 -13.74
C LEU A 48 -0.14 0.58 -15.10
N SER A 49 0.06 -0.69 -15.48
CA SER A 49 0.64 -1.08 -16.78
C SER A 49 -0.23 -0.63 -17.96
N THR A 50 -1.56 -0.64 -17.81
CA THR A 50 -2.49 -0.14 -18.81
C THR A 50 -2.41 1.39 -18.98
N ILE A 51 -2.30 2.13 -17.88
CA ILE A 51 -2.14 3.59 -17.89
C ILE A 51 -0.79 3.96 -18.53
N GLU A 52 0.29 3.25 -18.18
CA GLU A 52 1.62 3.42 -18.77
C GLU A 52 1.59 3.25 -20.28
N ARG A 53 1.01 2.15 -20.79
CA ARG A 53 0.90 1.89 -22.23
C ARG A 53 0.04 2.93 -22.95
N ARG A 54 -1.11 3.30 -22.38
CA ARG A 54 -2.06 4.23 -23.01
C ARG A 54 -1.54 5.66 -23.09
N TYR A 55 -0.91 6.15 -22.02
CA TYR A 55 -0.38 7.52 -21.94
C TYR A 55 1.13 7.59 -22.16
N ARG A 56 1.74 6.46 -22.55
CA ARG A 56 3.16 6.29 -22.87
C ARG A 56 4.06 6.93 -21.80
N LEU A 57 3.78 6.59 -20.55
CA LEU A 57 4.53 7.06 -19.38
C LEU A 57 5.68 6.10 -19.07
N THR A 58 6.78 6.64 -18.56
CA THR A 58 7.86 5.78 -18.02
C THR A 58 7.46 5.20 -16.66
N SER A 59 8.10 4.11 -16.25
CA SER A 59 7.80 3.47 -14.95
C SER A 59 8.19 4.38 -13.78
N THR A 60 9.20 5.24 -13.95
CA THR A 60 9.56 6.27 -12.95
C THR A 60 8.45 7.32 -12.81
N GLN A 61 7.83 7.72 -13.93
CA GLN A 61 6.73 8.71 -13.90
C GLN A 61 5.49 8.16 -13.20
N THR A 62 5.16 6.89 -13.42
CA THR A 62 4.03 6.21 -12.76
C THR A 62 4.32 5.85 -11.31
N GLY A 63 5.56 5.52 -10.99
CA GLY A 63 6.04 5.44 -9.61
C GLY A 63 5.84 6.77 -8.88
N ALA A 64 6.18 7.90 -9.51
CA ALA A 64 5.91 9.22 -8.95
C ALA A 64 4.41 9.48 -8.74
N LEU A 65 3.53 9.07 -9.68
CA LEU A 65 2.08 9.17 -9.52
C LEU A 65 1.58 8.42 -8.26
N ALA A 66 2.04 7.17 -8.07
CA ALA A 66 1.67 6.38 -6.89
C ALA A 66 2.13 7.05 -5.57
N SER A 67 3.31 7.66 -5.57
CA SER A 67 3.85 8.35 -4.40
C SER A 67 3.13 9.67 -4.05
N MET A 68 2.46 10.33 -5.01
CA MET A 68 1.74 11.58 -4.75
C MET A 68 0.64 11.44 -3.70
N THR A 69 0.00 10.28 -3.64
CA THR A 69 -1.03 10.00 -2.65
C THR A 69 -0.44 9.97 -1.25
N ASP A 70 0.70 9.30 -1.05
CA ASP A 70 1.37 9.26 0.24
C ASP A 70 1.93 10.63 0.66
N ILE A 71 2.46 11.42 -0.30
CA ILE A 71 2.87 12.81 -0.05
C ILE A 71 1.68 13.63 0.45
N ALA A 72 0.55 13.58 -0.26
CA ALA A 72 -0.66 14.30 0.12
C ALA A 72 -1.20 13.87 1.49
N VAL A 73 -1.13 12.57 1.81
CA VAL A 73 -1.50 12.08 3.14
C VAL A 73 -0.57 12.63 4.21
N VAL A 74 0.76 12.55 4.04
CA VAL A 74 1.72 13.06 5.03
C VAL A 74 1.50 14.55 5.30
N THR A 75 1.35 15.36 4.26
CA THR A 75 1.07 16.78 4.39
C THR A 75 -0.26 17.01 5.11
N SER A 76 -1.32 16.32 4.69
CA SER A 76 -2.67 16.50 5.25
C SER A 76 -2.78 16.04 6.70
N VAL A 77 -2.07 14.98 7.11
CA VAL A 77 -2.09 14.47 8.50
C VAL A 77 -1.56 15.53 9.47
N ILE A 78 -0.54 16.31 9.09
CA ILE A 78 -0.03 17.41 9.92
C ILE A 78 -1.14 18.46 10.14
N PHE A 79 -1.85 18.84 9.07
CA PHE A 79 -2.96 19.79 9.16
C PHE A 79 -4.15 19.24 9.95
N ILE A 80 -4.58 18.01 9.68
CA ILE A 80 -5.72 17.35 10.35
C ILE A 80 -5.42 17.11 11.82
N SER A 81 -4.18 16.80 12.19
CA SER A 81 -3.79 16.65 13.60
C SER A 81 -3.94 17.96 14.36
N TYR A 82 -3.73 19.11 13.71
CA TYR A 82 -3.93 20.43 14.30
C TYR A 82 -5.41 20.86 14.29
N PHE A 83 -6.10 20.78 13.15
CA PHE A 83 -7.44 21.35 12.99
C PHE A 83 -8.57 20.35 13.31
N GLY A 84 -8.36 19.06 13.09
CA GLY A 84 -9.37 18.01 13.23
C GLY A 84 -9.86 17.84 14.67
N GLY A 85 -8.98 18.01 15.66
CA GLY A 85 -9.35 17.97 17.08
C GLY A 85 -10.20 19.17 17.52
N ARG A 86 -10.29 20.24 16.72
CA ARG A 86 -10.95 21.51 17.05
C ARG A 86 -12.32 21.69 16.39
N GLY A 87 -12.64 20.89 15.37
CA GLY A 87 -13.89 21.00 14.61
C GLY A 87 -14.90 19.88 14.89
N HIS A 88 -16.03 19.93 14.19
CA HIS A 88 -17.06 18.90 14.29
C HIS A 88 -16.59 17.63 13.58
N LYS A 89 -16.10 16.65 14.34
CA LYS A 89 -15.39 15.45 13.85
C LYS A 89 -16.14 14.70 12.73
N PRO A 90 -17.47 14.44 12.84
CA PRO A 90 -18.25 13.86 11.73
C PRO A 90 -18.25 14.70 10.44
N ARG A 91 -18.23 16.04 10.54
CA ARG A 91 -18.19 16.91 9.35
C ARG A 91 -16.83 16.84 8.66
N TRP A 92 -15.74 16.77 9.41
CA TRP A 92 -14.41 16.55 8.85
C TRP A 92 -14.32 15.24 8.07
N LEU A 93 -14.87 14.16 8.63
CA LEU A 93 -14.96 12.86 7.94
C LEU A 93 -15.83 12.94 6.67
N GLY A 94 -16.98 13.62 6.74
CA GLY A 94 -17.85 13.82 5.58
C GLY A 94 -17.20 14.66 4.46
N VAL A 95 -16.50 15.74 4.81
CA VAL A 95 -15.74 16.55 3.84
C VAL A 95 -14.62 15.73 3.21
N ALA A 96 -13.89 14.94 4.00
CA ALA A 96 -12.81 14.10 3.50
C ALA A 96 -13.28 13.06 2.48
N LEU A 97 -14.43 12.44 2.74
CA LEU A 97 -15.13 11.54 1.81
C LEU A 97 -15.50 12.21 0.48
N ILE A 98 -16.02 13.44 0.54
CA ILE A 98 -16.38 14.21 -0.66
C ILE A 98 -15.10 14.54 -1.45
N VAL A 99 -14.03 14.95 -0.79
CA VAL A 99 -12.74 15.25 -1.42
C VAL A 99 -12.15 14.00 -2.09
N GLU A 100 -12.24 12.84 -1.43
CA GLU A 100 -11.82 11.56 -2.01
C GLU A 100 -12.65 11.20 -3.26
N ALA A 101 -13.96 11.39 -3.23
CA ALA A 101 -14.85 11.15 -4.37
C ALA A 101 -14.54 12.08 -5.55
N ILE A 102 -14.30 13.37 -5.29
CA ILE A 102 -13.87 14.34 -6.30
C ILE A 102 -12.51 13.92 -6.88
N GLY A 103 -11.55 13.50 -6.04
CA GLY A 103 -10.25 13.01 -6.49
C GLY A 103 -10.34 11.81 -7.43
N ALA A 104 -11.21 10.84 -7.11
CA ALA A 104 -11.46 9.69 -7.97
C ALA A 104 -12.09 10.08 -9.32
N PHE A 105 -12.99 11.07 -9.33
CA PHE A 105 -13.55 11.61 -10.57
C PHE A 105 -12.47 12.32 -11.40
N VAL A 106 -11.64 13.16 -10.77
CA VAL A 106 -10.52 13.86 -11.44
C VAL A 106 -9.51 12.87 -12.03
N PHE A 107 -9.25 11.76 -11.34
CA PHE A 107 -8.37 10.69 -11.83
C PHE A 107 -8.94 10.00 -13.08
N SER A 108 -10.27 9.86 -13.22
CA SER A 108 -10.89 9.22 -14.40
C SER A 108 -11.10 10.16 -15.58
N LEU A 109 -11.12 11.49 -15.38
CA LEU A 109 -11.31 12.50 -16.43
C LEU A 109 -10.42 12.35 -17.68
N PRO A 110 -9.12 11.99 -17.58
CA PRO A 110 -8.27 11.81 -18.75
C PRO A 110 -8.82 10.84 -19.80
N GLN A 111 -9.62 9.85 -19.38
CA GLN A 111 -10.20 8.88 -20.31
C GLN A 111 -11.19 9.50 -21.29
N PHE A 112 -11.80 10.64 -20.95
CA PHE A 112 -12.89 11.27 -21.71
C PHE A 112 -12.49 12.55 -22.44
N LEU A 113 -11.49 13.29 -21.96
CA LEU A 113 -11.32 14.70 -22.32
C LEU A 113 -9.99 15.06 -23.01
N PHE A 114 -8.91 14.26 -22.90
CA PHE A 114 -7.56 14.80 -23.13
C PHE A 114 -6.57 13.90 -23.89
N CYS A 115 -5.64 14.56 -24.60
CA CYS A 115 -4.38 13.99 -25.10
C CYS A 115 -3.31 13.87 -24.00
N GLN A 116 -2.30 13.06 -24.28
CA GLN A 116 -1.23 12.53 -23.42
C GLN A 116 -0.67 13.46 -22.32
N TYR A 117 -0.34 14.71 -22.64
CA TYR A 117 0.36 15.61 -21.70
C TYR A 117 -0.52 16.16 -20.58
N ALA A 118 -1.79 16.43 -20.86
CA ALA A 118 -2.71 16.90 -19.82
C ALA A 118 -3.13 15.76 -18.89
N ALA A 119 -3.19 14.52 -19.38
CA ALA A 119 -3.57 13.34 -18.60
C ALA A 119 -2.70 13.15 -17.34
N TYR A 120 -1.38 13.33 -17.46
CA TYR A 120 -0.45 13.22 -16.34
C TYR A 120 -0.77 14.21 -15.21
N PHE A 121 -1.12 15.45 -15.56
CA PHE A 121 -1.51 16.47 -14.58
C PHE A 121 -2.80 16.09 -13.83
N PHE A 122 -3.81 15.59 -14.53
CA PHE A 122 -5.05 15.13 -13.91
C PHE A 122 -4.83 13.90 -13.02
N PHE A 123 -3.98 12.95 -13.42
CA PHE A 123 -3.61 11.82 -12.56
C PHE A 123 -2.90 12.28 -11.28
N MET A 124 -1.97 13.24 -11.37
CA MET A 124 -1.35 13.83 -10.18
C MET A 124 -2.38 14.51 -9.28
N MET A 125 -3.24 15.37 -9.84
CA MET A 125 -4.24 16.10 -9.06
C MET A 125 -5.25 15.15 -8.40
N GLY A 126 -5.69 14.12 -9.12
CA GLY A 126 -6.57 13.08 -8.60
C GLY A 126 -5.96 12.35 -7.41
N ASN A 127 -4.70 11.90 -7.53
CA ASN A 127 -3.98 11.24 -6.43
C ASN A 127 -3.76 12.15 -5.21
N ILE A 128 -3.47 13.43 -5.43
CA ILE A 128 -3.36 14.41 -4.33
C ILE A 128 -4.70 14.52 -3.59
N LEU A 129 -5.80 14.72 -4.31
CA LEU A 129 -7.13 14.83 -3.71
C LEU A 129 -7.55 13.55 -2.97
N ILE A 130 -7.28 12.38 -3.56
CA ILE A 130 -7.50 11.08 -2.90
C ILE A 130 -6.68 11.00 -1.61
N GLY A 131 -5.40 11.40 -1.63
CA GLY A 131 -4.55 11.40 -0.43
C GLY A 131 -5.04 12.35 0.66
N VAL A 132 -5.49 13.56 0.30
CA VAL A 132 -6.09 14.50 1.25
C VAL A 132 -7.37 13.92 1.88
N GLY A 133 -8.24 13.32 1.06
CA GLY A 133 -9.49 12.70 1.51
C GLY A 133 -9.28 11.46 2.38
N ALA A 134 -8.25 10.65 2.10
CA ALA A 134 -7.94 9.45 2.87
C ALA A 134 -7.15 9.74 4.17
N ALA A 135 -6.58 10.94 4.32
CA ALA A 135 -5.72 11.29 5.45
C ALA A 135 -6.36 11.11 6.85
N PRO A 136 -7.65 11.43 7.09
CA PRO A 136 -8.29 11.16 8.38
C PRO A 136 -8.37 9.67 8.71
N ALA A 137 -8.60 8.81 7.71
CA ALA A 137 -8.64 7.36 7.89
C ALA A 137 -7.26 6.81 8.24
N PHE A 138 -6.21 7.33 7.61
CA PHE A 138 -4.84 6.87 7.85
C PHE A 138 -4.16 7.50 9.07
N SER A 139 -4.59 8.68 9.48
CA SER A 139 -4.18 9.22 10.77
C SER A 139 -4.75 8.31 11.86
N GLN A 140 -3.92 7.85 12.79
CA GLN A 140 -4.40 7.04 13.92
C GLN A 140 -5.37 7.78 14.85
N SER A 141 -5.66 9.04 14.53
CA SER A 141 -6.80 9.76 15.08
C SER A 141 -8.16 9.17 14.63
N GLY A 142 -8.25 8.40 13.54
CA GLY A 142 -9.48 7.71 13.14
C GLY A 142 -10.06 6.82 14.24
N PRO A 143 -9.30 5.86 14.79
CA PRO A 143 -9.68 5.10 15.98
C PRO A 143 -9.97 5.98 17.20
N SER A 144 -9.20 7.04 17.45
CA SER A 144 -9.46 7.98 18.56
C SER A 144 -10.75 8.78 18.38
N TYR A 145 -11.10 9.15 17.15
CA TYR A 145 -12.36 9.79 16.80
C TYR A 145 -13.52 8.83 17.00
N ILE A 146 -13.35 7.57 16.59
CA ILE A 146 -14.33 6.52 16.83
C ILE A 146 -14.53 6.33 18.33
N ASP A 147 -13.47 6.19 19.11
CA ASP A 147 -13.55 5.97 20.56
C ASP A 147 -14.28 7.12 21.26
N GLU A 148 -13.99 8.38 20.88
CA GLU A 148 -14.68 9.54 21.44
C GLU A 148 -16.17 9.65 21.03
N ILE A 149 -16.55 9.12 19.86
CA ILE A 149 -17.94 9.12 19.38
C ILE A 149 -18.74 7.95 19.93
N VAL A 150 -18.11 6.78 20.03
CA VAL A 150 -18.70 5.51 20.47
C VAL A 150 -18.83 5.46 21.99
N HIS A 151 -17.78 5.90 22.69
CA HIS A 151 -17.75 6.04 24.13
C HIS A 151 -17.65 7.53 24.46
N PRO A 152 -18.72 8.32 24.20
CA PRO A 152 -18.75 9.69 24.66
C PRO A 152 -18.64 9.64 26.17
N ASN A 153 -17.55 10.18 26.74
CA ASN A 153 -17.37 10.25 28.18
C ASN A 153 -18.50 11.10 28.78
N GLY A 154 -19.59 10.45 29.20
CA GLY A 154 -20.77 11.07 29.81
C GLY A 154 -20.39 11.86 31.06
N GLU A 155 -19.43 11.32 31.82
CA GLU A 155 -18.77 11.98 32.95
C GLU A 155 -18.13 13.32 32.57
N VAL A 156 -17.40 13.37 31.45
CA VAL A 156 -16.75 14.59 30.96
C VAL A 156 -17.80 15.60 30.47
N ARG A 157 -18.93 15.13 29.94
CA ARG A 157 -20.04 16.00 29.54
C ARG A 157 -20.73 16.61 30.75
N GLU A 158 -21.06 15.81 31.77
CA GLU A 158 -21.62 16.30 33.03
C GLU A 158 -20.67 17.26 33.75
N LEU A 159 -19.38 16.94 33.82
CA LEU A 159 -18.35 17.83 34.38
C LEU A 159 -18.28 19.15 33.63
N ARG A 160 -18.38 19.13 32.29
CA ARG A 160 -18.42 20.35 31.47
C ARG A 160 -19.67 21.18 31.73
N GLU A 161 -20.82 20.56 31.89
CA GLU A 161 -22.08 21.26 32.20
C GLU A 161 -22.01 21.89 33.60
N ARG A 162 -21.50 21.16 34.59
CA ARG A 162 -21.26 21.68 35.95
C ARG A 162 -20.24 22.82 35.97
N GLU A 163 -19.15 22.71 35.21
CA GLU A 163 -18.14 23.76 35.12
C GLU A 163 -18.69 25.02 34.44
N MET A 164 -19.51 24.85 33.39
CA MET A 164 -20.21 25.96 32.73
C MET A 164 -21.26 26.63 33.63
N ALA A 165 -21.95 25.84 34.47
CA ALA A 165 -22.90 26.36 35.46
C ALA A 165 -22.20 27.15 36.58
N LEU A 166 -21.03 26.69 37.06
CA LEU A 166 -20.29 27.32 38.16
C LEU A 166 -19.48 28.56 37.74
N ARG A 167 -18.75 28.49 36.61
CA ARG A 167 -17.77 29.52 36.24
C ARG A 167 -18.29 30.52 35.21
N GLY A 168 -19.46 30.28 34.64
CA GLY A 168 -20.01 31.11 33.58
C GLY A 168 -19.33 30.89 32.23
N ARG A 169 -20.10 31.10 31.15
CA ARG A 169 -19.75 30.71 29.78
C ARG A 169 -18.47 31.39 29.27
N THR A 170 -18.26 32.66 29.60
CA THR A 170 -17.12 33.48 29.15
C THR A 170 -15.80 33.05 29.79
N VAL A 171 -15.80 32.76 31.10
CA VAL A 171 -14.59 32.32 31.83
C VAL A 171 -14.16 30.95 31.35
N VAL A 172 -15.11 30.01 31.20
CA VAL A 172 -14.82 28.66 30.65
C VAL A 172 -14.28 28.76 29.22
N ARG A 173 -14.80 29.69 28.41
CA ARG A 173 -14.35 29.89 27.03
C ARG A 173 -12.93 30.46 26.95
N ARG A 174 -12.55 31.38 27.86
CA ARG A 174 -11.19 31.93 27.97
C ARG A 174 -10.21 30.88 28.47
N ARG A 175 -10.55 30.13 29.53
CA ARG A 175 -9.73 29.03 30.06
C ARG A 175 -9.44 27.96 29.01
N ARG A 176 -10.47 27.55 28.26
CA ARG A 176 -10.29 26.66 27.11
C ARG A 176 -9.39 27.25 26.02
N ALA A 177 -9.38 28.57 25.82
CA ALA A 177 -8.48 29.18 24.85
C ALA A 177 -7.02 29.13 25.31
N GLU A 178 -6.80 29.32 26.60
CA GLU A 178 -5.50 29.26 27.26
C GLU A 178 -4.97 27.83 27.29
N ASP A 179 -5.78 26.85 27.70
CA ASP A 179 -5.44 25.42 27.64
C ASP A 179 -5.11 24.97 26.21
N ARG A 180 -5.85 25.46 25.21
CA ARG A 180 -5.56 25.19 23.78
C ARG A 180 -4.21 25.75 23.35
N TRP A 181 -3.84 26.93 23.82
CA TRP A 181 -2.57 27.57 23.45
C TRP A 181 -1.39 26.87 24.12
N ASN A 182 -1.56 26.44 25.37
CA ASN A 182 -0.58 25.67 26.10
C ASN A 182 -0.27 24.35 25.39
N VAL A 183 -1.29 23.63 24.90
CA VAL A 183 -1.11 22.40 24.11
C VAL A 183 -0.25 22.63 22.85
N VAL A 184 -0.49 23.71 22.09
CA VAL A 184 0.31 24.01 20.87
C VAL A 184 1.75 24.35 21.22
N ARG A 185 1.97 25.07 22.31
CA ARG A 185 3.29 25.44 22.80
C ARG A 185 4.06 24.24 23.34
N GLU A 186 3.37 23.28 23.95
CA GLU A 186 3.95 22.04 24.50
C GLU A 186 4.15 20.95 23.45
N PHE A 187 3.38 20.96 22.36
CA PHE A 187 3.47 19.99 21.26
C PHE A 187 4.90 19.76 20.72
N PRO A 188 5.69 20.78 20.34
CA PRO A 188 7.06 20.55 19.86
C PRO A 188 7.98 19.96 20.93
N ARG A 189 7.71 20.21 22.21
CA ARG A 189 8.47 19.63 23.32
C ARG A 189 8.18 18.15 23.46
N GLU A 190 6.91 17.74 23.34
CA GLU A 190 6.52 16.32 23.36
C GLU A 190 7.02 15.58 22.12
N LEU A 191 6.96 16.21 20.94
CA LEU A 191 7.54 15.67 19.71
C LEU A 191 9.03 15.39 19.88
N LYS A 192 9.77 16.36 20.43
CA LYS A 192 11.20 16.23 20.72
C LYS A 192 11.46 15.12 21.74
N ARG A 193 10.64 14.98 22.78
CA ARG A 193 10.76 13.92 23.80
C ARG A 193 10.60 12.52 23.18
N ILE A 194 9.62 12.33 22.30
CA ILE A 194 9.41 11.05 21.60
C ILE A 194 10.57 10.77 20.63
N ALA A 195 10.96 11.75 19.83
CA ALA A 195 12.05 11.60 18.86
C ALA A 195 13.41 11.34 19.51
N MET A 196 13.63 11.79 20.74
CA MET A 196 14.84 11.52 21.52
C MET A 196 14.85 10.14 22.18
N ASN A 197 13.74 9.39 22.15
CA ASN A 197 13.72 8.02 22.63
C ASN A 197 14.38 7.08 21.61
N PRO A 198 15.56 6.50 21.91
CA PRO A 198 16.34 5.76 20.93
C PRO A 198 15.62 4.49 20.44
N SER A 199 14.90 3.78 21.31
CA SER A 199 14.17 2.57 20.91
C SER A 199 13.05 2.87 19.93
N TRP A 200 12.29 3.94 20.17
CA TRP A 200 11.22 4.37 19.27
C TRP A 200 11.78 4.83 17.93
N LEU A 201 12.87 5.61 17.95
CA LEU A 201 13.51 6.14 16.75
C LEU A 201 14.05 5.02 15.85
N PHE A 202 14.81 4.07 16.39
CA PHE A 202 15.40 2.99 15.60
C PHE A 202 14.35 2.07 15.01
N VAL A 203 13.31 1.70 15.77
CA VAL A 203 12.18 0.89 15.23
C VAL A 203 11.45 1.63 14.13
N THR A 204 11.23 2.93 14.28
CA THR A 204 10.54 3.74 13.27
C THR A 204 11.36 3.88 11.99
N LEU A 205 12.66 4.16 12.09
CA LEU A 205 13.55 4.26 10.93
C LEU A 205 13.72 2.92 10.22
N GLY A 206 13.94 1.84 10.97
CA GLY A 206 14.03 0.50 10.43
C GLY A 206 12.77 0.12 9.66
N LEU A 207 11.59 0.26 10.29
CA LEU A 207 10.32 -0.09 9.66
C LEU A 207 10.02 0.79 8.44
N GLY A 208 10.39 2.07 8.47
CA GLY A 208 10.24 2.94 7.30
C GLY A 208 11.08 2.50 6.11
N LEU A 209 12.35 2.13 6.31
CA LEU A 209 13.20 1.62 5.24
C LEU A 209 12.71 0.26 4.71
N ALA A 210 12.30 -0.66 5.57
CA ALA A 210 11.69 -1.92 5.14
C ALA A 210 10.40 -1.71 4.33
N SER A 211 9.67 -0.62 4.61
CA SER A 211 8.43 -0.28 3.90
C SER A 211 8.65 0.19 2.46
N VAL A 212 9.89 0.52 2.06
CA VAL A 212 10.25 0.78 0.64
C VAL A 212 9.88 -0.42 -0.22
N THR A 213 10.26 -1.62 0.20
CA THR A 213 9.97 -2.88 -0.51
C THR A 213 8.47 -3.16 -0.55
N ILE A 214 7.76 -2.93 0.56
CA ILE A 214 6.31 -3.15 0.65
C ILE A 214 5.58 -2.21 -0.31
N SER A 215 5.88 -0.91 -0.28
CA SER A 215 5.20 0.08 -1.12
C SER A 215 5.55 -0.08 -2.61
N GLY A 216 6.82 -0.35 -2.91
CA GLY A 216 7.28 -0.60 -4.28
C GLY A 216 6.63 -1.83 -4.90
N PHE A 217 6.65 -2.96 -4.19
CA PHE A 217 5.98 -4.18 -4.67
C PHE A 217 4.45 -4.06 -4.68
N ALA A 218 3.84 -3.34 -3.73
CA ALA A 218 2.40 -3.08 -3.79
C ALA A 218 2.01 -2.26 -5.03
N SER A 219 2.90 -1.41 -5.56
CA SER A 219 2.65 -0.56 -6.73
C SER A 219 2.95 -1.26 -8.05
N PHE A 220 4.05 -2.02 -8.10
CA PHE A 220 4.54 -2.65 -9.33
C PHE A 220 4.41 -4.17 -9.35
N GLY A 221 3.85 -4.80 -8.32
CA GLY A 221 3.80 -6.27 -8.20
C GLY A 221 3.04 -6.94 -9.32
N VAL A 222 1.90 -6.39 -9.75
CA VAL A 222 1.14 -6.90 -10.91
C VAL A 222 1.99 -6.80 -12.18
N LYS A 223 2.60 -5.63 -12.43
CA LYS A 223 3.51 -5.40 -13.57
C LYS A 223 4.75 -6.31 -13.51
N TYR A 224 5.25 -6.62 -12.32
CA TYR A 224 6.37 -7.53 -12.12
C TYR A 224 5.99 -8.93 -12.59
N VAL A 225 4.86 -9.47 -12.11
CA VAL A 225 4.37 -10.80 -12.51
C VAL A 225 4.00 -10.84 -14.00
N GLU A 226 3.40 -9.78 -14.53
CA GLU A 226 3.06 -9.62 -15.96
C GLU A 226 4.30 -9.80 -16.84
N ASN A 227 5.40 -9.09 -16.53
CA ASN A 227 6.62 -9.14 -17.34
C ASN A 227 7.49 -10.39 -17.09
N GLN A 228 7.56 -10.86 -15.84
CA GLN A 228 8.43 -11.99 -15.48
C GLN A 228 7.93 -13.35 -15.98
N PHE A 229 6.62 -13.50 -16.19
CA PHE A 229 5.99 -14.76 -16.57
C PHE A 229 5.11 -14.65 -17.83
N GLY A 230 5.13 -13.52 -18.53
CA GLY A 230 4.38 -13.33 -19.79
C GLY A 230 2.86 -13.38 -19.64
N LEU A 231 2.33 -13.21 -18.42
CA LEU A 231 0.90 -13.33 -18.14
C LEU A 231 0.13 -12.09 -18.61
N THR A 232 -1.15 -12.25 -18.94
CA THR A 232 -2.02 -11.09 -19.20
C THR A 232 -2.23 -10.25 -17.93
N THR A 233 -2.50 -8.95 -18.07
CA THR A 233 -2.75 -8.06 -16.92
C THR A 233 -3.87 -8.58 -16.02
N SER A 234 -4.90 -9.22 -16.58
CA SER A 234 -5.99 -9.87 -15.82
C SER A 234 -5.52 -11.08 -15.03
N GLU A 235 -4.72 -11.97 -15.63
CA GLU A 235 -4.20 -13.15 -14.94
C GLU A 235 -3.25 -12.75 -13.81
N ALA A 236 -2.31 -11.85 -14.10
CA ALA A 236 -1.36 -11.33 -13.12
C ALA A 236 -2.09 -10.64 -11.95
N SER A 237 -3.13 -9.85 -12.24
CA SER A 237 -3.95 -9.19 -11.22
C SER A 237 -4.71 -10.18 -10.34
N ILE A 238 -5.28 -11.24 -10.92
CA ILE A 238 -6.04 -12.22 -10.14
C ILE A 238 -5.12 -13.10 -9.30
N ILE A 239 -3.96 -13.48 -9.83
CA ILE A 239 -2.95 -14.27 -9.10
C ILE A 239 -2.36 -13.46 -7.94
N THR A 240 -2.02 -12.19 -8.18
CA THR A 240 -1.49 -11.29 -7.13
C THR A 240 -2.58 -10.86 -6.14
N GLY A 241 -3.84 -10.73 -6.59
CA GLY A 241 -4.96 -10.16 -5.84
C GLY A 241 -5.87 -11.15 -5.10
N ALA A 242 -5.89 -12.43 -5.50
CA ALA A 242 -6.63 -13.57 -4.90
C ALA A 242 -8.08 -13.82 -5.37
N ARG A 243 -8.29 -14.61 -6.45
CA ARG A 243 -9.58 -15.31 -6.72
C ARG A 243 -9.51 -16.60 -7.60
N ASN A 244 -8.36 -17.23 -7.82
CA ASN A 244 -8.31 -18.47 -8.62
C ASN A 244 -8.17 -19.72 -7.75
N LYS A 245 -8.88 -20.80 -8.14
CA LYS A 245 -8.83 -22.15 -7.54
C LYS A 245 -7.43 -22.81 -7.67
N GLN A 246 -6.58 -22.27 -8.54
CA GLN A 246 -5.22 -22.73 -8.85
C GLN A 246 -4.15 -22.14 -7.91
N SER A 247 -4.43 -21.03 -7.20
CA SER A 247 -3.48 -20.36 -6.30
C SER A 247 -4.04 -20.29 -4.89
N SER A 248 -3.56 -21.15 -3.99
CA SER A 248 -3.93 -21.20 -2.57
C SER A 248 -3.44 -20.01 -1.73
N GLU A 249 -2.77 -19.05 -2.36
CA GLU A 249 -1.99 -18.01 -1.67
C GLU A 249 -2.40 -16.62 -2.15
N GLY A 250 -3.59 -16.20 -1.73
CA GLY A 250 -3.95 -14.80 -1.89
C GLY A 250 -3.04 -13.92 -1.05
N ALA A 251 -2.47 -12.85 -1.64
CA ALA A 251 -1.65 -11.89 -0.89
C ALA A 251 -2.38 -11.32 0.35
N ILE A 252 -3.72 -11.18 0.27
CA ILE A 252 -4.56 -10.68 1.36
C ILE A 252 -4.71 -11.68 2.52
N PRO A 253 -5.17 -12.94 2.31
CA PRO A 253 -5.25 -13.91 3.40
C PRO A 253 -3.87 -14.20 4.02
N THR A 254 -2.81 -14.26 3.23
CA THR A 254 -1.44 -14.49 3.73
C THR A 254 -0.94 -13.35 4.62
N ALA A 255 -1.22 -12.10 4.24
CA ALA A 255 -0.93 -10.93 5.07
C ALA A 255 -1.66 -11.00 6.42
N GLY A 256 -2.97 -11.34 6.40
CA GLY A 256 -3.76 -11.53 7.61
C GLY A 256 -3.23 -12.63 8.51
N ALA A 257 -2.82 -13.77 7.93
CA ALA A 257 -2.22 -14.89 8.65
C ALA A 257 -0.91 -14.51 9.34
N GLY A 258 -0.05 -13.72 8.69
CA GLY A 258 1.21 -13.23 9.28
C GLY A 258 0.97 -12.35 10.50
N VAL A 259 0.04 -11.39 10.39
CA VAL A 259 -0.38 -10.53 11.50
C VAL A 259 -0.93 -11.37 12.65
N ILE A 260 -1.91 -12.26 12.40
CA ILE A 260 -2.50 -13.09 13.47
C ILE A 260 -1.44 -13.97 14.14
N THR A 261 -0.59 -14.64 13.36
CA THR A 261 0.46 -15.52 13.89
C THR A 261 1.43 -14.76 14.80
N SER A 262 1.84 -13.55 14.42
CA SER A 262 2.71 -12.72 15.28
C SER A 262 2.06 -12.36 16.62
N GLY A 263 0.75 -12.07 16.63
CA GLY A 263 0.00 -11.74 17.84
C GLY A 263 -0.16 -12.96 18.75
N LEU A 264 -0.48 -14.12 18.17
CA LEU A 264 -0.54 -15.40 18.88
C LEU A 264 0.82 -15.77 19.48
N LEU A 265 1.91 -15.54 18.76
CA LEU A 265 3.26 -15.87 19.22
C LEU A 265 3.67 -15.00 20.43
N ILE A 266 3.33 -13.70 20.42
CA ILE A 266 3.53 -12.83 21.59
C ILE A 266 2.66 -13.28 22.78
N TYR A 267 1.41 -13.66 22.52
CA TYR A 267 0.45 -14.10 23.54
C TYR A 267 0.88 -15.40 24.21
N PHE A 268 1.10 -16.47 23.42
CA PHE A 268 1.41 -17.81 23.94
C PHE A 268 2.78 -17.88 24.61
N PHE A 269 3.82 -17.33 23.98
CA PHE A 269 5.18 -17.36 24.54
C PHE A 269 5.43 -16.24 25.57
N LYS A 270 4.40 -15.47 25.93
CA LYS A 270 4.45 -14.36 26.91
C LYS A 270 5.65 -13.43 26.67
N ILE A 271 5.87 -13.04 25.43
CA ILE A 271 7.09 -12.32 25.02
C ILE A 271 7.08 -10.90 25.61
N ARG A 272 8.10 -10.62 26.42
CA ARG A 272 8.28 -9.34 27.14
C ARG A 272 9.74 -8.87 27.09
N GLY A 273 9.92 -7.56 27.31
CA GLY A 273 11.24 -6.94 27.34
C GLY A 273 12.00 -7.08 26.01
N ARG A 274 13.30 -7.36 26.11
CA ARG A 274 14.22 -7.52 24.96
C ARG A 274 13.89 -8.67 24.02
N LYS A 275 13.01 -9.60 24.42
CA LYS A 275 12.56 -10.69 23.54
C LYS A 275 11.66 -10.18 22.39
N LEU A 276 11.06 -8.99 22.50
CA LEU A 276 10.27 -8.37 21.42
C LEU A 276 11.11 -8.00 20.19
N PRO A 277 12.14 -7.13 20.30
CA PRO A 277 12.97 -6.80 19.16
C PRO A 277 13.77 -8.01 18.64
N LEU A 278 14.07 -9.00 19.49
CA LEU A 278 14.64 -10.28 19.05
C LEU A 278 13.69 -11.07 18.15
N MET A 279 12.38 -11.11 18.47
CA MET A 279 11.37 -11.71 17.58
C MET A 279 11.33 -10.99 16.22
N GLY A 280 11.42 -9.66 16.24
CA GLY A 280 11.51 -8.84 15.01
C GLY A 280 12.76 -9.14 14.17
N LEU A 281 13.90 -9.39 14.83
CA LEU A 281 15.14 -9.80 14.16
C LEU A 281 14.97 -11.16 13.48
N VAL A 282 14.51 -12.18 14.21
CA VAL A 282 14.33 -13.55 13.67
C VAL A 282 13.36 -13.57 12.49
N THR A 283 12.24 -12.87 12.62
CA THR A 283 11.22 -12.80 11.55
C THR A 283 11.75 -12.08 10.31
N CYS A 284 12.56 -11.03 10.45
CA CYS A 284 13.17 -10.35 9.31
C CYS A 284 14.26 -11.21 8.65
N SER A 285 15.08 -11.93 9.42
CA SER A 285 16.08 -12.85 8.87
C SER A 285 15.42 -13.95 8.03
N LEU A 286 14.27 -14.47 8.47
CA LEU A 286 13.46 -15.42 7.68
C LEU A 286 12.89 -14.77 6.42
N ALA A 287 12.41 -13.51 6.51
CA ALA A 287 11.96 -12.78 5.33
C ALA A 287 13.07 -12.61 4.29
N VAL A 288 14.30 -12.24 4.70
CA VAL A 288 15.46 -12.11 3.80
C VAL A 288 15.76 -13.42 3.07
N LEU A 289 15.67 -14.57 3.76
CA LEU A 289 15.86 -15.88 3.12
C LEU A 289 14.85 -16.13 2.00
N THR A 290 13.59 -15.74 2.21
CA THR A 290 12.54 -15.92 1.20
C THR A 290 12.64 -14.94 0.03
N VAL A 291 13.27 -13.77 0.21
CA VAL A 291 13.44 -12.78 -0.87
C VAL A 291 14.25 -13.33 -2.04
N PHE A 292 15.15 -14.29 -1.82
CA PHE A 292 15.90 -14.95 -2.90
C PHE A 292 15.00 -15.68 -3.91
N GLY A 293 13.77 -16.06 -3.54
CA GLY A 293 12.83 -16.67 -4.49
C GLY A 293 12.40 -15.74 -5.63
N PHE A 294 12.57 -14.43 -5.48
CA PHE A 294 12.31 -13.47 -6.56
C PHE A 294 13.34 -13.53 -7.69
N LEU A 295 14.44 -14.29 -7.52
CA LEU A 295 15.37 -14.63 -8.60
C LEU A 295 14.80 -15.66 -9.57
N ILE A 296 13.68 -16.32 -9.23
CA ILE A 296 12.99 -17.22 -10.15
C ILE A 296 12.25 -16.36 -11.18
N HIS A 297 12.61 -16.54 -12.44
CA HIS A 297 12.05 -15.83 -13.58
C HIS A 297 11.95 -16.76 -14.80
N CYS A 298 11.10 -16.40 -15.75
CA CYS A 298 11.08 -17.01 -17.07
C CYS A 298 12.15 -16.35 -17.96
N PRO A 299 12.77 -17.07 -18.91
CA PRO A 299 13.65 -16.47 -19.91
C PRO A 299 12.99 -15.26 -20.60
N THR A 300 13.80 -14.29 -20.98
CA THR A 300 13.34 -13.12 -21.72
C THR A 300 12.89 -13.52 -23.13
N PRO A 301 11.73 -13.06 -23.61
CA PRO A 301 11.28 -13.35 -24.96
C PRO A 301 12.26 -12.73 -25.97
N GLU A 302 12.65 -13.51 -26.97
CA GLU A 302 13.61 -13.10 -28.00
C GLU A 302 12.91 -12.22 -29.05
N LEU A 303 13.34 -10.97 -29.16
CA LEU A 303 12.79 -9.99 -30.10
C LEU A 303 13.74 -9.83 -31.31
N ALA A 304 13.23 -10.08 -32.51
CA ALA A 304 13.96 -9.92 -33.76
C ALA A 304 14.42 -8.46 -33.95
N GLY A 305 15.69 -8.27 -34.33
CA GLY A 305 16.30 -6.95 -34.57
C GLY A 305 16.68 -6.16 -33.30
N VAL A 306 16.43 -6.71 -32.11
CA VAL A 306 16.82 -6.08 -30.83
C VAL A 306 17.72 -7.00 -30.00
N ILE A 307 17.27 -8.24 -29.76
CA ILE A 307 18.00 -9.24 -28.98
C ILE A 307 18.66 -10.25 -29.91
N VAL A 308 17.93 -10.70 -30.93
CA VAL A 308 18.38 -11.69 -31.91
C VAL A 308 18.36 -11.05 -33.31
N PRO A 309 19.40 -11.26 -34.15
CA PRO A 309 19.36 -10.82 -35.54
C PRO A 309 18.25 -11.53 -36.31
N TYR A 310 17.72 -10.90 -37.37
CA TYR A 310 16.70 -11.54 -38.22
C TYR A 310 17.25 -12.84 -38.84
N PRO A 311 16.47 -13.94 -38.88
CA PRO A 311 16.88 -15.17 -39.56
C PRO A 311 16.98 -14.93 -41.09
N ASP A 312 18.22 -15.01 -41.60
CA ASP A 312 18.70 -14.97 -43.00
C ASP A 312 18.44 -13.68 -43.85
N GLY A 313 19.42 -13.07 -44.54
CA GLY A 313 20.86 -13.32 -44.65
C GLY A 313 21.55 -12.35 -45.63
N SER A 314 22.75 -11.86 -45.27
CA SER A 314 23.90 -11.70 -46.19
C SER A 314 25.11 -11.22 -45.40
N ASP A 315 26.20 -11.98 -45.49
CA ASP A 315 27.51 -11.64 -44.97
C ASP A 315 27.92 -10.20 -45.29
N GLY A 316 28.33 -9.46 -44.26
CA GLY A 316 29.09 -8.22 -44.42
C GLY A 316 28.27 -6.94 -44.62
N ALA A 317 27.52 -6.53 -43.59
CA ALA A 317 27.22 -5.11 -43.38
C ALA A 317 27.48 -4.76 -41.92
N SER A 318 28.73 -4.35 -41.68
CA SER A 318 29.16 -3.65 -40.48
C SER A 318 28.32 -2.39 -40.25
N ASP A 319 28.01 -2.17 -38.99
CA ASP A 319 27.65 -0.91 -38.36
C ASP A 319 26.23 -0.37 -38.56
N THR A 320 25.50 -0.50 -37.45
CA THR A 320 24.42 0.38 -36.96
C THR A 320 23.02 0.20 -37.55
N THR A 321 22.14 -0.26 -36.66
CA THR A 321 20.77 0.26 -36.46
C THR A 321 19.84 0.26 -37.67
N SER A 322 18.86 -0.65 -37.64
CA SER A 322 17.51 -0.33 -37.15
C SER A 322 16.52 -1.36 -37.67
N LEU A 323 15.42 -1.49 -36.93
CA LEU A 323 14.11 -1.96 -37.37
C LEU A 323 13.69 -1.50 -38.80
N ALA A 324 14.43 -0.60 -39.45
CA ALA A 324 14.18 -0.07 -40.79
C ALA A 324 14.82 -0.89 -41.94
N ALA A 325 15.79 -1.78 -41.70
CA ALA A 325 16.50 -2.46 -42.79
C ALA A 325 15.59 -3.39 -43.65
N SER A 326 14.49 -3.89 -43.09
CA SER A 326 13.52 -4.75 -43.80
C SER A 326 12.26 -4.01 -44.28
N CYS A 327 12.06 -2.73 -43.97
CA CYS A 327 10.94 -1.95 -44.54
C CYS A 327 11.28 -1.37 -45.94
N THR A 328 12.50 -1.56 -46.44
CA THR A 328 13.02 -0.84 -47.63
C THR A 328 12.77 -1.45 -49.01
N ALA A 329 11.80 -2.36 -49.22
CA ALA A 329 11.51 -2.87 -50.57
C ALA A 329 10.11 -2.54 -51.13
N SER A 330 9.04 -2.41 -50.32
CA SER A 330 7.69 -2.29 -50.90
C SER A 330 6.63 -1.54 -50.07
N CYS A 331 6.90 -1.11 -48.84
CA CYS A 331 5.88 -0.50 -47.97
C CYS A 331 6.35 0.85 -47.42
N ASN A 332 5.56 1.90 -47.67
CA ASN A 332 5.78 3.24 -47.14
C ASN A 332 5.43 3.24 -45.63
N CYS A 333 6.38 2.92 -44.75
CA CYS A 333 6.15 2.80 -43.31
C CYS A 333 5.89 4.17 -42.65
N THR A 334 4.62 4.62 -42.61
CA THR A 334 4.17 5.66 -41.66
C THR A 334 4.06 5.06 -40.26
N SER A 335 4.95 5.49 -39.35
CA SER A 335 4.95 5.20 -37.90
C SER A 335 4.53 3.78 -37.50
N LEU A 336 5.51 2.87 -37.39
CA LEU A 336 5.31 1.49 -36.93
C LEU A 336 4.61 1.45 -35.55
N VAL A 337 3.37 0.94 -35.53
CA VAL A 337 2.64 0.58 -34.30
C VAL A 337 3.16 -0.78 -33.86
N PHE A 338 3.60 -0.90 -32.61
CA PHE A 338 4.05 -2.18 -32.04
C PHE A 338 2.84 -3.09 -31.87
N ASP A 339 2.79 -4.15 -32.67
CA ASP A 339 1.75 -5.16 -32.68
C ASP A 339 2.43 -6.54 -32.74
N PRO A 340 2.89 -7.05 -31.58
CA PRO A 340 3.80 -8.18 -31.54
C PRO A 340 3.09 -9.46 -31.94
N VAL A 341 3.78 -10.28 -32.75
CA VAL A 341 3.32 -11.62 -33.12
C VAL A 341 4.45 -12.60 -32.82
N CYS A 342 4.10 -13.73 -32.21
CA CYS A 342 5.03 -14.84 -32.03
C CYS A 342 5.10 -15.68 -33.31
N GLY A 343 6.30 -15.82 -33.88
CA GLY A 343 6.55 -16.68 -35.04
C GLY A 343 6.62 -18.16 -34.67
N ALA A 344 6.56 -19.03 -35.69
CA ALA A 344 6.71 -20.48 -35.54
C ALA A 344 8.09 -20.89 -34.98
N ASP A 345 9.08 -20.01 -35.14
CA ASP A 345 10.45 -20.07 -34.66
C ASP A 345 10.61 -19.64 -33.20
N ASN A 346 9.51 -19.31 -32.51
CA ASN A 346 9.48 -18.82 -31.13
C ASN A 346 10.20 -17.47 -30.95
N ILE A 347 10.29 -16.67 -32.03
CA ILE A 347 10.83 -15.32 -32.03
C ILE A 347 9.65 -14.33 -32.15
N VAL A 348 9.71 -13.23 -31.39
CA VAL A 348 8.73 -12.15 -31.46
C VAL A 348 9.09 -11.20 -32.60
N TYR A 349 8.13 -10.93 -33.47
CA TYR A 349 8.22 -9.95 -34.54
C TYR A 349 7.43 -8.68 -34.19
N PHE A 350 7.87 -7.52 -34.68
CA PHE A 350 7.33 -6.21 -34.27
C PHE A 350 5.94 -5.92 -34.87
N THR A 351 5.68 -6.39 -36.10
CA THR A 351 4.36 -6.35 -36.75
C THR A 351 3.99 -7.69 -37.40
N PRO A 352 2.69 -7.97 -37.59
CA PRO A 352 2.23 -9.15 -38.35
C PRO A 352 2.74 -9.14 -39.81
N SER A 353 2.87 -7.95 -40.42
CA SER A 353 3.37 -7.80 -41.79
C SER A 353 4.84 -8.15 -41.95
N GLU A 354 5.66 -7.94 -40.92
CA GLU A 354 7.06 -8.35 -40.91
C GLU A 354 7.19 -9.85 -40.67
N ALA A 355 6.39 -10.43 -39.78
CA ALA A 355 6.34 -11.88 -39.56
C ALA A 355 5.97 -12.64 -40.85
N ALA A 356 4.96 -12.15 -41.58
CA ALA A 356 4.49 -12.75 -42.83
C ALA A 356 5.52 -12.65 -43.99
N LEU A 357 6.43 -11.67 -43.96
CA LEU A 357 7.48 -11.53 -44.98
C LEU A 357 8.62 -12.54 -44.78
N HIS A 358 8.82 -13.02 -43.55
CA HIS A 358 9.84 -14.02 -43.24
C HIS A 358 9.30 -15.47 -43.40
N ASP A 359 7.98 -15.67 -43.35
CA ASP A 359 7.33 -16.98 -43.56
C ASP A 359 7.03 -17.26 -45.06
N LEU A 360 7.95 -16.87 -45.97
CA LEU A 360 7.83 -16.92 -47.45
C LEU A 360 7.76 -18.33 -48.07
N THR A 361 7.07 -19.26 -47.39
CA THR A 361 6.52 -20.47 -48.00
C THR A 361 5.09 -20.29 -48.54
N SER A 362 4.45 -19.12 -48.39
CA SER A 362 3.15 -18.83 -49.03
C SER A 362 2.93 -17.35 -49.43
N PRO A 363 2.17 -17.07 -50.52
CA PRO A 363 1.96 -15.71 -51.04
C PRO A 363 0.87 -14.92 -50.26
N PRO A 364 0.86 -13.57 -50.28
CA PRO A 364 -0.08 -12.76 -49.48
C PRO A 364 -1.40 -12.46 -50.25
N PRO A 365 -2.48 -11.94 -49.61
CA PRO A 365 -2.73 -11.68 -48.18
C PRO A 365 -4.11 -12.24 -47.76
N LEU A 366 -4.24 -13.50 -47.34
CA LEU A 366 -5.56 -13.95 -46.83
C LEU A 366 -5.58 -15.15 -45.89
N LEU A 367 -4.45 -15.61 -45.37
CA LEU A 367 -4.44 -16.73 -44.44
C LEU A 367 -3.39 -16.56 -43.32
N ILE A 368 -3.65 -15.64 -42.39
CA ILE A 368 -3.19 -15.81 -41.00
C ILE A 368 -4.27 -16.62 -40.26
N THR A 369 -4.60 -17.79 -40.78
CA THR A 369 -5.60 -18.66 -40.14
C THR A 369 -5.12 -20.09 -39.96
N ASN A 370 -3.90 -20.47 -40.41
CA ASN A 370 -3.44 -21.87 -40.32
C ASN A 370 -1.92 -22.11 -40.22
N SER A 371 -1.08 -21.13 -39.93
CA SER A 371 0.32 -21.38 -39.51
C SER A 371 0.53 -20.89 -38.09
N SER A 372 1.38 -21.60 -37.35
CA SER A 372 1.74 -21.48 -35.93
C SER A 372 2.26 -20.09 -35.54
N THR A 373 1.38 -19.09 -35.61
CA THR A 373 1.65 -17.72 -35.23
C THR A 373 0.57 -17.30 -34.25
N SER A 374 0.98 -16.90 -33.05
CA SER A 374 0.06 -16.42 -32.01
C SER A 374 0.20 -14.92 -31.85
N GLU A 375 -0.93 -14.22 -31.72
CA GLU A 375 -0.94 -12.80 -31.37
C GLU A 375 -0.34 -12.61 -29.97
N GLY A 376 0.50 -11.58 -29.82
CA GLY A 376 1.18 -11.27 -28.57
C GLY A 376 2.62 -11.77 -28.50
N LEU A 377 3.19 -11.74 -27.29
CA LEU A 377 4.54 -12.24 -27.05
C LEU A 377 4.52 -13.78 -27.05
N CYS A 378 5.65 -14.39 -27.42
CA CYS A 378 5.83 -15.83 -27.31
C CYS A 378 5.67 -16.27 -25.86
N ASN A 379 4.83 -17.29 -25.68
CA ASN A 379 4.49 -17.81 -24.35
C ASN A 379 5.36 -19.02 -24.06
N GLU A 380 6.39 -18.82 -23.25
CA GLU A 380 7.26 -19.89 -22.79
C GLU A 380 6.58 -20.68 -21.67
N ASP A 381 6.67 -22.02 -21.71
CA ASP A 381 6.08 -22.91 -20.70
C ASP A 381 6.85 -22.83 -19.37
N CYS A 382 6.62 -21.77 -18.61
CA CYS A 382 7.28 -21.46 -17.33
C CYS A 382 6.40 -21.76 -16.09
N THR A 383 5.56 -22.79 -16.18
CA THR A 383 4.54 -23.09 -15.16
C THR A 383 5.12 -23.47 -13.79
N TRP A 384 6.22 -24.24 -13.77
CA TRP A 384 6.85 -24.66 -12.52
C TRP A 384 7.59 -23.49 -11.84
N GLN A 385 8.24 -22.62 -12.61
CA GLN A 385 8.87 -21.40 -12.11
C GLN A 385 7.82 -20.48 -11.49
N LEU A 386 6.68 -20.31 -12.17
CA LEU A 386 5.55 -19.53 -11.68
C LEU A 386 5.03 -20.09 -10.36
N GLN A 387 4.79 -21.40 -10.26
CA GLN A 387 4.30 -22.02 -9.02
C GLN A 387 5.28 -21.84 -7.85
N LEU A 388 6.58 -22.05 -8.07
CA LEU A 388 7.60 -21.85 -7.03
C LEU A 388 7.68 -20.39 -6.60
N TYR A 389 7.64 -19.45 -7.55
CA TYR A 389 7.63 -18.01 -7.27
C TYR A 389 6.44 -17.63 -6.39
N LEU A 390 5.24 -18.13 -6.70
CA LEU A 390 4.04 -17.83 -5.92
C LEU A 390 4.20 -18.29 -4.48
N VAL A 391 4.57 -19.57 -4.27
CA VAL A 391 4.80 -20.15 -2.93
C VAL A 391 5.80 -19.33 -2.13
N ILE A 392 6.95 -19.03 -2.70
CA ILE A 392 7.99 -18.29 -1.98
C ILE A 392 7.56 -16.85 -1.72
N SER A 393 6.93 -16.18 -2.69
CA SER A 393 6.41 -14.81 -2.52
C SER A 393 5.35 -14.73 -1.42
N ALA A 394 4.52 -15.77 -1.25
CA ALA A 394 3.55 -15.87 -0.17
C ALA A 394 4.26 -15.96 1.19
N PHE A 395 5.29 -16.79 1.33
CA PHE A 395 6.09 -16.82 2.55
C PHE A 395 6.78 -15.47 2.83
N THR A 396 7.30 -14.79 1.80
CA THR A 396 7.85 -13.44 1.96
C THR A 396 6.80 -12.47 2.50
N LEU A 397 5.60 -12.44 1.91
CA LEU A 397 4.50 -11.61 2.41
C LEU A 397 4.14 -11.98 3.85
N PHE A 398 4.02 -13.27 4.16
CA PHE A 398 3.71 -13.74 5.52
C PHE A 398 4.70 -13.18 6.55
N PHE A 399 6.01 -13.34 6.34
CA PHE A 399 7.03 -12.86 7.28
C PHE A 399 7.08 -11.34 7.35
N VAL A 400 6.93 -10.64 6.22
CA VAL A 400 6.90 -9.17 6.19
C VAL A 400 5.72 -8.62 6.99
N PHE A 401 4.52 -9.21 6.87
CA PHE A 401 3.37 -8.80 7.66
C PHE A 401 3.46 -9.24 9.13
N MET A 402 4.15 -10.34 9.42
CA MET A 402 4.48 -10.78 10.78
C MET A 402 5.33 -9.74 11.55
N LEU A 403 6.12 -8.91 10.84
CA LEU A 403 6.90 -7.81 11.45
C LEU A 403 6.04 -6.66 11.99
N GLN A 404 4.77 -6.54 11.59
CA GLN A 404 3.95 -5.38 11.96
C GLN A 404 3.62 -5.35 13.46
N ILE A 405 3.13 -6.46 14.02
CA ILE A 405 2.74 -6.52 15.44
C ILE A 405 3.92 -6.32 16.40
N PRO A 406 5.10 -6.97 16.26
CA PRO A 406 6.22 -6.71 17.15
C PRO A 406 6.59 -5.22 17.14
N ASN A 407 6.64 -4.59 15.98
CA ASN A 407 6.99 -3.17 15.86
C ASN A 407 5.97 -2.26 16.55
N ILE A 408 4.67 -2.47 16.33
CA ILE A 408 3.61 -1.72 17.03
C ILE A 408 3.70 -1.94 18.55
N THR A 409 3.94 -3.18 18.99
CA THR A 409 4.02 -3.53 20.41
C THR A 409 5.25 -2.91 21.06
N ILE A 410 6.39 -2.85 20.35
CA ILE A 410 7.60 -2.16 20.80
C ILE A 410 7.30 -0.67 21.00
N THR A 411 6.69 0.00 20.02
CA THR A 411 6.34 1.43 20.11
C THR A 411 5.45 1.72 21.31
N ILE A 412 4.40 0.93 21.53
CA ILE A 412 3.45 1.12 22.65
C ILE A 412 4.13 0.94 24.02
N ARG A 413 5.13 0.06 24.10
CA ARG A 413 5.83 -0.26 25.36
C ARG A 413 7.01 0.65 25.65
N CYS A 414 7.63 1.27 24.64
CA CYS A 414 8.75 2.19 24.86
C CYS A 414 8.32 3.64 25.09
N VAL A 415 7.04 3.98 24.86
CA VAL A 415 6.47 5.31 25.06
C VAL A 415 5.46 5.32 26.22
N ALA A 416 5.41 6.44 26.96
CA ALA A 416 4.46 6.64 28.05
C ALA A 416 3.00 6.62 27.56
N GLU A 417 2.06 6.22 28.43
CA GLU A 417 0.68 5.91 28.00
C GLU A 417 -0.06 7.11 27.39
N ASP A 418 0.23 8.31 27.89
CA ASP A 418 -0.27 9.60 27.45
C ASP A 418 0.21 9.99 26.05
N GLN A 419 1.33 9.43 25.59
CA GLN A 419 2.00 9.79 24.33
C GLN A 419 1.88 8.72 23.24
N ARG A 420 1.25 7.57 23.51
CA ARG A 420 1.19 6.43 22.57
C ARG A 420 0.54 6.79 21.24
N THR A 421 -0.59 7.49 21.27
CA THR A 421 -1.34 7.87 20.05
C THR A 421 -0.54 8.86 19.20
N LEU A 422 0.14 9.81 19.83
CA LEU A 422 1.04 10.75 19.16
C LEU A 422 2.24 10.02 18.55
N ALA A 423 2.89 9.12 19.31
CA ALA A 423 4.05 8.37 18.85
C ALA A 423 3.72 7.46 17.66
N LEU A 424 2.57 6.78 17.68
CA LEU A 424 2.15 5.93 16.58
C LEU A 424 1.71 6.75 15.34
N GLY A 425 1.07 7.91 15.53
CA GLY A 425 0.76 8.84 14.43
C GLY A 425 2.01 9.44 13.78
N LEU A 426 3.00 9.80 14.58
CA LEU A 426 4.30 10.26 14.11
C LEU A 426 5.07 9.14 13.38
N GLN A 427 5.04 7.92 13.94
CA GLN A 427 5.65 6.74 13.33
C GLN A 427 5.07 6.49 11.93
N SER A 428 3.74 6.54 11.76
CA SER A 428 3.10 6.40 10.44
C SER A 428 3.52 7.50 9.46
N SER A 429 3.64 8.74 9.92
CA SER A 429 4.06 9.87 9.09
C SER A 429 5.51 9.71 8.60
N ILE A 430 6.42 9.29 9.49
CA ILE A 430 7.83 9.04 9.14
C ILE A 430 7.96 7.85 8.19
N ILE A 431 7.28 6.74 8.47
CA ILE A 431 7.29 5.54 7.61
C ILE A 431 6.84 5.87 6.19
N ARG A 432 5.83 6.74 6.05
CA ARG A 432 5.40 7.17 4.72
C ARG A 432 6.48 7.96 3.99
N LEU A 433 7.07 8.94 4.68
CA LEU A 433 8.05 9.83 4.08
C LEU A 433 9.31 9.08 3.61
N ILE A 434 9.84 8.17 4.43
CA ILE A 434 11.10 7.47 4.12
C ILE A 434 10.91 6.12 3.42
N GLY A 435 9.69 5.58 3.43
CA GLY A 435 9.37 4.27 2.89
C GLY A 435 8.41 4.33 1.71
N PHE A 436 7.19 4.77 1.97
CA PHE A 436 6.12 4.71 0.97
C PHE A 436 6.31 5.68 -0.20
N VAL A 437 6.85 6.87 0.04
CA VAL A 437 7.14 7.85 -1.02
C VAL A 437 8.28 7.40 -1.93
N PRO A 438 9.48 7.02 -1.42
CA PRO A 438 10.56 6.56 -2.29
C PRO A 438 10.34 5.16 -2.88
N GLY A 439 9.54 4.28 -2.25
CA GLY A 439 9.31 2.90 -2.70
C GLY A 439 8.90 2.76 -4.18
N PRO A 440 7.76 3.31 -4.60
CA PRO A 440 7.30 3.24 -5.99
C PRO A 440 8.27 3.93 -6.95
N ILE A 441 8.90 5.04 -6.56
CA ILE A 441 9.86 5.74 -7.41
C ILE A 441 11.10 4.87 -7.67
N LEU A 442 11.65 4.25 -6.62
CA LEU A 442 12.81 3.35 -6.74
C LEU A 442 12.48 2.12 -7.58
N PHE A 443 11.32 1.51 -7.39
CA PHE A 443 10.87 0.41 -8.24
C PHE A 443 10.66 0.86 -9.69
N GLY A 444 10.11 2.06 -9.91
CA GLY A 444 9.99 2.66 -11.25
C GLY A 444 11.35 2.81 -11.95
N VAL A 445 12.37 3.27 -11.22
CA VAL A 445 13.75 3.33 -11.74
C VAL A 445 14.30 1.94 -12.04
N VAL A 446 14.03 0.93 -11.19
CA VAL A 446 14.43 -0.46 -11.43
C VAL A 446 13.84 -0.98 -12.74
N PHE A 447 12.54 -0.78 -13.00
CA PHE A 447 11.90 -1.15 -14.26
C PHE A 447 12.53 -0.41 -15.45
N ASP A 448 12.62 0.92 -15.39
CA ASP A 448 13.17 1.73 -16.47
C ASP A 448 14.62 1.34 -16.79
N SER A 449 15.40 0.94 -15.78
CA SER A 449 16.78 0.50 -15.95
C SER A 449 16.92 -0.87 -16.62
N ALA A 450 15.91 -1.73 -16.54
CA ALA A 450 15.87 -3.06 -17.16
C ALA A 450 15.19 -3.04 -18.54
N CYS A 451 14.85 -1.87 -19.07
CA CYS A 451 14.20 -1.74 -20.37
C CYS A 451 15.17 -2.02 -21.52
N LEU A 452 14.80 -2.98 -22.38
CA LEU A 452 15.54 -3.29 -23.61
C LEU A 452 15.07 -2.39 -24.77
N PHE A 453 13.77 -2.18 -24.89
CA PHE A 453 13.20 -1.42 -26.02
C PHE A 453 12.16 -0.38 -25.57
N TRP A 454 12.50 0.90 -25.79
CA TRP A 454 11.70 2.05 -25.39
C TRP A 454 10.71 2.47 -26.49
N GLN A 455 9.47 2.76 -26.12
CA GLN A 455 8.58 3.55 -26.96
C GLN A 455 9.14 4.97 -27.07
N ARG A 456 9.34 5.46 -28.29
CA ARG A 456 9.80 6.82 -28.56
C ARG A 456 8.77 7.60 -29.37
N ASP A 457 8.40 8.76 -28.87
CA ASP A 457 7.58 9.72 -29.61
C ASP A 457 8.29 11.06 -29.68
N CYS A 458 8.53 11.55 -30.90
CA CYS A 458 9.16 12.85 -31.11
C CYS A 458 10.46 13.05 -30.28
N GLY A 459 11.26 11.99 -30.13
CA GLY A 459 12.53 12.00 -29.39
C GLY A 459 12.41 11.85 -27.85
N ARG A 460 11.21 11.76 -27.27
CA ARG A 460 11.00 11.51 -25.84
C ARG A 460 10.79 10.03 -25.55
N ARG A 461 11.27 9.56 -24.38
CA ARG A 461 11.08 8.18 -23.90
C ARG A 461 9.71 8.05 -23.24
N GLY A 462 8.93 7.07 -23.66
CA GLY A 462 7.64 6.69 -23.08
C GLY A 462 7.70 5.36 -22.34
N ASN A 463 6.66 4.54 -22.46
CA ASN A 463 6.65 3.20 -21.85
C ASN A 463 7.69 2.27 -22.48
N CYS A 464 8.16 1.27 -21.74
CA CYS A 464 9.00 0.21 -22.29
C CYS A 464 8.13 -0.93 -22.83
N TRP A 465 8.50 -1.48 -23.99
CA TRP A 465 7.79 -2.60 -24.60
C TRP A 465 8.29 -3.95 -24.09
N VAL A 466 9.62 -4.11 -23.96
CA VAL A 466 10.26 -5.37 -23.55
C VAL A 466 11.30 -5.09 -22.47
N TYR A 467 11.21 -5.84 -21.38
CA TYR A 467 12.12 -5.78 -20.23
C TYR A 467 13.03 -6.99 -20.18
N ASP A 468 14.24 -6.81 -19.69
CA ASP A 468 15.13 -7.90 -19.31
C ASP A 468 14.73 -8.45 -17.94
N ASN A 469 14.15 -9.65 -17.93
CA ASN A 469 13.65 -10.35 -16.75
C ASN A 469 14.76 -10.71 -15.74
N ALA A 470 15.96 -11.06 -16.22
CA ALA A 470 17.10 -11.42 -15.36
C ALA A 470 17.64 -10.18 -14.65
N THR A 471 17.86 -9.10 -15.41
CA THR A 471 18.31 -7.82 -14.84
C THR A 471 17.26 -7.24 -13.88
N LEU A 472 15.97 -7.33 -14.24
CA LEU A 472 14.86 -6.84 -13.43
C LEU A 472 14.75 -7.59 -12.10
N SER A 473 14.82 -8.92 -12.11
CA SER A 473 14.73 -9.76 -10.90
C SER A 473 15.90 -9.51 -9.95
N VAL A 474 17.13 -9.48 -10.45
CA VAL A 474 18.33 -9.22 -9.64
C VAL A 474 18.27 -7.84 -9.00
N ARG A 475 17.93 -6.79 -9.76
CA ARG A 475 17.87 -5.41 -9.21
C ARG A 475 16.76 -5.26 -8.18
N ALA A 476 15.60 -5.90 -8.37
CA ALA A 476 14.52 -5.91 -7.38
C ALA A 476 14.93 -6.63 -6.09
N VAL A 477 15.60 -7.78 -6.19
CA VAL A 477 16.13 -8.54 -5.04
C VAL A 477 17.19 -7.75 -4.28
N VAL A 478 18.13 -7.11 -4.99
CA VAL A 478 19.16 -6.27 -4.36
C VAL A 478 18.52 -5.12 -3.57
N LEU A 479 17.55 -4.42 -4.16
CA LEU A 479 16.83 -3.35 -3.47
C LEU A 479 16.12 -3.86 -2.21
N ALA A 480 15.45 -5.02 -2.31
CA ALA A 480 14.74 -5.63 -1.18
C ALA A 480 15.70 -6.08 -0.06
N ILE A 481 16.82 -6.72 -0.40
CA ILE A 481 17.83 -7.15 0.57
C ILE A 481 18.45 -5.93 1.26
N LEU A 482 18.82 -4.88 0.52
CA LEU A 482 19.39 -3.66 1.12
C LEU A 482 18.41 -3.04 2.14
N ALA A 483 17.13 -2.91 1.79
CA ALA A 483 16.11 -2.38 2.70
C ALA A 483 15.94 -3.24 3.96
N MET A 484 15.93 -4.57 3.82
CA MET A 484 15.80 -5.50 4.95
C MET A 484 17.06 -5.57 5.81
N MET A 485 18.25 -5.48 5.23
CA MET A 485 19.51 -5.41 5.97
C MET A 485 19.60 -4.12 6.79
N CYS A 486 19.15 -2.99 6.25
CA CYS A 486 19.01 -1.76 7.03
C CYS A 486 18.05 -1.96 8.22
N TYR A 487 16.89 -2.60 8.01
CA TYR A 487 15.98 -2.94 9.12
C TYR A 487 16.65 -3.81 10.18
N ILE A 488 17.41 -4.84 9.78
CA ILE A 488 18.15 -5.72 10.70
C ILE A 488 19.13 -4.90 11.55
N VAL A 489 19.88 -3.97 10.96
CA VAL A 489 20.78 -3.09 11.70
C VAL A 489 20.00 -2.25 12.71
N PHE A 490 18.91 -1.62 12.30
CA PHE A 490 18.09 -0.78 13.18
C PHE A 490 17.39 -1.57 14.29
N ILE A 491 16.92 -2.79 14.04
CA ILE A 491 16.27 -3.60 15.09
C ILE A 491 17.30 -4.15 16.09
N ILE A 492 18.54 -4.42 15.65
CA ILE A 492 19.67 -4.75 16.55
C ILE A 492 20.01 -3.55 17.44
N LEU A 493 20.11 -2.34 16.86
CA LEU A 493 20.31 -1.12 17.64
C LEU A 493 19.16 -0.92 18.63
N CYS A 494 17.91 -1.09 18.19
CA CYS A 494 16.77 -1.05 19.09
C CYS A 494 16.92 -2.07 20.23
N TRP A 495 17.31 -3.31 19.94
CA TRP A 495 17.50 -4.36 20.95
C TRP A 495 18.54 -3.98 22.01
N LEU A 496 19.64 -3.35 21.61
CA LEU A 496 20.70 -2.88 22.51
C LEU A 496 20.21 -1.79 23.47
N PHE A 497 19.49 -0.79 22.95
CA PHE A 497 18.96 0.33 23.73
C PHE A 497 17.64 0.02 24.43
N TYR A 498 16.99 -1.11 24.12
CA TYR A 498 15.71 -1.46 24.72
C TYR A 498 15.87 -1.70 26.24
N PRO A 499 15.04 -1.05 27.08
CA PRO A 499 15.14 -1.15 28.52
C PRO A 499 15.05 -2.61 28.96
N LYS A 500 15.96 -3.03 29.84
CA LYS A 500 15.89 -4.32 30.51
C LYS A 500 14.60 -4.33 31.34
N SER A 501 13.76 -5.34 31.19
CA SER A 501 12.51 -5.46 31.96
C SER A 501 12.83 -5.34 33.45
N GLN A 502 12.26 -4.35 34.14
CA GLN A 502 12.42 -4.25 35.59
C GLN A 502 11.77 -5.48 36.25
N PRO A 503 12.43 -6.10 37.27
CA PRO A 503 11.79 -7.07 38.13
C PRO A 503 10.64 -6.40 38.90
N SER A 504 9.55 -7.14 39.06
CA SER A 504 8.29 -6.74 39.67
C SER A 504 8.39 -6.53 41.19
N SER A 505 8.99 -5.41 41.62
CA SER A 505 9.06 -5.03 43.04
C SER A 505 8.55 -3.61 43.33
N LEU A 506 7.51 -3.16 42.62
CA LEU A 506 6.81 -1.89 42.92
C LEU A 506 5.31 -1.93 42.50
N THR A 507 4.68 -3.10 42.64
CA THR A 507 3.23 -3.29 42.45
C THR A 507 2.63 -3.95 43.68
N THR A 508 2.66 -3.28 44.82
CA THR A 508 1.85 -3.66 46.00
C THR A 508 0.66 -2.73 46.24
N THR A 509 0.35 -1.80 45.31
CA THR A 509 -0.81 -0.90 45.45
C THR A 509 -1.90 -1.05 44.38
N ASN A 510 -1.72 -1.89 43.35
CA ASN A 510 -2.67 -2.00 42.23
C ASN A 510 -3.25 -3.41 41.97
N GLU A 511 -3.02 -4.39 42.84
CA GLU A 511 -3.51 -5.77 42.61
C GLU A 511 -5.03 -5.92 42.72
N GLY A 512 -5.73 -5.02 43.43
CA GLY A 512 -7.20 -5.06 43.55
C GLY A 512 -7.95 -4.75 42.25
N ALA A 513 -7.38 -3.95 41.34
CA ALA A 513 -8.03 -3.55 40.07
C ALA A 513 -7.63 -4.45 38.88
N ARG A 514 -6.55 -5.24 39.02
CA ARG A 514 -6.04 -6.10 37.94
C ARG A 514 -6.79 -7.42 37.85
N GLY A 515 -7.19 -7.99 39.00
CA GLY A 515 -7.96 -9.24 39.07
C GLY A 515 -9.37 -9.14 38.46
N THR A 516 -10.00 -7.96 38.51
CA THR A 516 -11.30 -7.69 37.88
C THR A 516 -11.20 -7.53 36.36
N ARG A 517 -10.07 -7.03 35.84
CA ARG A 517 -9.86 -6.86 34.38
C ARG A 517 -9.43 -8.15 33.69
N GLU A 518 -8.66 -9.01 34.38
CA GLU A 518 -8.32 -10.35 33.89
C GLU A 518 -9.54 -11.29 33.87
N ARG A 519 -10.41 -11.25 34.90
CA ARG A 519 -11.69 -11.98 34.88
C ARG A 519 -12.63 -11.51 33.76
N MET A 520 -12.66 -10.20 33.46
CA MET A 520 -13.46 -9.67 32.34
C MET A 520 -12.90 -10.13 30.98
N GLY A 521 -11.57 -10.21 30.83
CA GLY A 521 -10.91 -10.70 29.62
C GLY A 521 -11.14 -12.18 29.36
N GLU A 522 -11.09 -13.03 30.38
CA GLU A 522 -11.48 -14.45 30.29
C GLU A 522 -12.97 -14.59 29.96
N PHE A 523 -13.84 -13.74 30.51
CA PHE A 523 -15.28 -13.77 30.23
C PHE A 523 -15.60 -13.42 28.76
N ILE A 524 -14.89 -12.45 28.17
CA ILE A 524 -15.05 -12.05 26.77
C ILE A 524 -14.46 -13.10 25.81
N ALA A 525 -13.29 -13.65 26.12
CA ALA A 525 -12.68 -14.72 25.31
C ALA A 525 -13.55 -15.99 25.29
N THR A 526 -14.13 -16.35 26.43
CA THR A 526 -15.01 -17.53 26.54
C THR A 526 -16.33 -17.32 25.78
N ARG A 527 -16.89 -16.10 25.77
CA ARG A 527 -18.07 -15.77 24.96
C ARG A 527 -17.80 -15.73 23.46
N CYS A 528 -16.64 -15.21 23.02
CA CYS A 528 -16.26 -15.27 21.60
C CYS A 528 -16.10 -16.71 21.10
N ILE A 529 -15.51 -17.59 21.91
CA ILE A 529 -15.37 -19.02 21.56
C ILE A 529 -16.74 -19.74 21.59
N ALA A 530 -17.64 -19.36 22.50
CA ALA A 530 -19.01 -19.89 22.53
C ALA A 530 -19.85 -19.44 21.32
N SER A 531 -19.72 -18.19 20.88
CA SER A 531 -20.42 -17.68 19.69
C SER A 531 -19.96 -18.34 18.39
N VAL A 532 -18.68 -18.71 18.27
CA VAL A 532 -18.17 -19.48 17.12
C VAL A 532 -18.66 -20.93 17.13
N ARG A 533 -18.88 -21.53 18.32
CA ARG A 533 -19.46 -22.88 18.45
C ARG A 533 -20.95 -22.94 18.11
N ILE A 534 -21.70 -21.86 18.30
CA ILE A 534 -23.14 -21.79 17.98
C ILE A 534 -23.35 -21.70 16.47
N LEU A 535 -22.43 -21.09 15.72
CA LEU A 535 -22.47 -21.00 14.24
C LEU A 535 -22.08 -22.31 13.51
N TRP A 536 -21.61 -23.33 14.23
CA TRP A 536 -21.18 -24.62 13.67
C TRP A 536 -22.01 -25.83 14.15
N ARG A 537 -23.14 -25.59 14.82
CA ARG A 537 -24.14 -26.64 15.02
C ARG A 537 -25.06 -26.66 13.80
N LYS A 538 -24.87 -27.71 12.97
CA LYS A 538 -25.81 -28.13 11.93
C LYS A 538 -27.23 -28.13 12.49
N ASP A 539 -28.09 -27.34 11.87
CA ASP A 539 -29.35 -27.87 11.34
C ASP A 539 -29.14 -28.08 9.83
#